data_AF-A0A8T0Y317-F1
#
_entry.id   AF-A0A8T0Y317-F1
#
_cell.length_a   1.000
_cell.length_b   1.000
_cell.length_c   1.000
_cell.angle_alpha   90.00
_cell.angle_beta   90.00
_cell.angle_gamma   90.00
#
_symmetry.space_group_name_H-M   'P 1'
#
loop_
_entity.id
_entity.type
_entity.pdbx_description
1 polymer ?
#
loop_
_entity_poly.entity_id
_entity_poly.type
_entity_poly.pdbx_seq_one_letter_code
_entity_poly.pdbx_strand_id
1 'polypeptide(L)'
;MLQRYHRISPQIKTVEAVEELEPTGPSHRKFLVLLEPMKKFQSVSKKLQCDTIDLADVRLLFDSVVEGYPCMRDQLKPNAKIVHFLVLEAAAVKRFEVPRCESKRKAREKDYATQILLAGTSKCAKMVEVSMASRIALC
;
A
#
# COMPACT_ATOMS: atom_id res chain seq x y z
N MET A 1 14.24 3.22 2.99
CA MET A 1 15.16 4.38 3.02
C MET A 1 14.58 5.56 3.80
N LEU A 2 13.41 6.10 3.43
CA LEU A 2 12.82 7.27 4.12
C LEU A 2 12.56 7.06 5.63
N GLN A 3 12.06 5.88 6.03
CA GLN A 3 11.93 5.54 7.46
C GLN A 3 13.27 5.56 8.20
N ARG A 4 14.35 5.12 7.54
CA ARG A 4 15.71 5.16 8.13
C ARG A 4 16.16 6.61 8.27
N TYR A 5 16.01 7.41 7.22
CA TYR A 5 16.31 8.85 7.24
C TYR A 5 15.58 9.57 8.38
N HIS A 6 14.26 9.37 8.50
CA HIS A 6 13.48 9.97 9.59
C HIS A 6 13.99 9.59 10.98
N ARG A 7 14.42 8.33 11.16
CA ARG A 7 14.98 7.85 12.44
C ARG A 7 16.34 8.45 12.77
N ILE A 8 17.21 8.64 11.78
CA ILE A 8 18.59 9.09 12.00
C ILE A 8 18.74 10.62 11.93
N SER A 9 17.83 11.34 11.26
CA SER A 9 17.93 12.79 11.06
C SER A 9 18.13 13.61 12.35
N PRO A 10 17.51 13.29 13.50
CA PRO A 10 17.79 14.03 14.74
C PRO A 10 19.25 13.90 15.21
N GLN A 11 19.90 12.78 14.92
CA GLN A 11 21.28 12.47 15.32
C GLN A 11 22.31 13.03 14.32
N ILE A 12 21.91 13.26 13.06
CA ILE A 12 22.79 13.86 12.05
C ILE A 12 23.07 15.33 12.39
N LYS A 13 22.07 16.05 12.91
CA LYS A 13 22.18 17.45 13.33
C LYS A 13 23.20 17.70 14.45
N THR A 14 23.63 16.66 15.17
CA THR A 14 24.62 16.80 16.25
C THR A 14 26.05 16.60 15.75
N VAL A 15 26.25 16.24 14.47
CA VAL A 15 27.56 15.96 13.89
C VAL A 15 27.92 17.07 12.91
N GLU A 16 28.76 18.00 13.35
CA GLU A 16 29.21 19.19 12.59
C GLU A 16 29.78 18.82 11.20
N ALA A 17 30.55 17.72 11.11
CA ALA A 17 31.14 17.25 9.86
C ALA A 17 30.13 16.82 8.78
N VAL A 18 28.85 16.67 9.11
CA VAL A 18 27.80 16.18 8.20
C VAL A 18 26.75 17.26 7.91
N GLU A 19 26.94 18.49 8.43
CA GLU A 19 25.98 19.59 8.27
C GLU A 19 25.72 19.94 6.80
N GLU A 20 26.77 19.98 5.96
CA GLU A 20 26.65 20.26 4.52
C GLU A 20 25.95 19.14 3.72
N LEU A 21 25.82 17.94 4.30
CA LEU A 21 25.15 16.79 3.68
C LEU A 21 23.67 16.70 4.08
N GLU A 22 23.19 17.56 4.99
CA GLU A 22 21.79 17.59 5.37
C GLU A 22 20.92 18.11 4.22
N PRO A 23 19.81 17.42 3.89
CA PRO A 23 18.82 17.96 3.00
C PRO A 23 18.30 19.31 3.53
N THR A 24 18.30 20.33 2.67
CA THR A 24 17.78 21.66 3.01
C THR A 24 16.40 21.57 3.65
N GLY A 25 16.06 22.48 4.56
CA GLY A 25 14.79 22.48 5.30
C GLY A 25 13.53 22.15 4.45
N PRO A 26 13.34 22.74 3.26
CA PRO A 26 12.24 22.39 2.36
C PRO A 26 12.27 20.93 1.88
N SER A 27 13.44 20.40 1.55
CA SER A 27 13.64 19.00 1.13
C SER A 27 13.38 18.03 2.29
N HIS A 28 13.85 18.35 3.50
CA HIS A 28 13.54 17.58 4.70
C HIS A 28 12.02 17.46 4.91
N ARG A 29 11.28 18.57 4.81
CA ARG A 29 9.82 18.58 4.93
C ARG A 29 9.15 17.70 3.87
N LYS A 30 9.61 17.75 2.61
CA LYS A 30 9.11 16.88 1.53
C LYS A 30 9.28 15.40 1.86
N PHE A 31 10.41 15.00 2.44
CA PHE A 31 10.62 13.60 2.86
C PHE A 31 9.69 13.16 3.98
N LEU A 32 9.40 14.04 4.94
CA LEU A 32 8.45 13.74 6.01
C LEU A 32 7.03 13.57 5.47
N VAL A 33 6.59 14.46 4.58
CA VAL A 33 5.26 14.36 3.94
C VAL A 33 5.16 13.09 3.10
N LEU A 34 6.22 12.71 2.39
CA LEU A 34 6.26 11.50 1.55
C LEU A 34 6.25 10.20 2.36
N LEU A 35 6.63 10.24 3.64
CA LEU A 35 6.74 9.06 4.49
C LEU A 35 5.40 8.33 4.66
N GLU A 36 4.31 9.08 4.84
CA GLU A 36 2.96 8.51 5.04
C GLU A 36 2.42 7.79 3.80
N PRO A 37 2.41 8.40 2.59
CA PRO A 37 2.10 7.69 1.35
C PRO A 37 2.95 6.44 1.14
N MET A 38 4.25 6.52 1.44
CA MET A 38 5.15 5.37 1.28
C MET A 38 4.78 4.19 2.20
N LYS A 39 4.29 4.44 3.43
CA LYS A 39 3.79 3.39 4.31
C LYS A 39 2.53 2.72 3.73
N LYS A 40 1.61 3.51 3.16
CA LYS A 40 0.40 2.98 2.51
C LYS A 40 0.75 2.10 1.31
N PHE A 41 1.63 2.56 0.42
CA PHE A 41 2.10 1.76 -0.71
C PHE A 41 2.84 0.50 -0.29
N GLN A 42 3.63 0.57 0.79
CA GLN A 42 4.29 -0.61 1.34
C GLN A 42 3.28 -1.64 1.84
N SER A 43 2.21 -1.23 2.52
CA SER A 43 1.14 -2.12 2.98
C SER A 43 0.44 -2.81 1.82
N VAL A 44 0.04 -2.04 0.78
CA VAL A 44 -0.57 -2.60 -0.44
C VAL A 44 0.37 -3.58 -1.13
N SER A 45 1.64 -3.21 -1.34
CA SER A 45 2.63 -4.06 -2.01
C SER A 45 2.85 -5.37 -1.27
N LYS A 46 2.98 -5.33 0.06
CA LYS A 46 3.11 -6.54 0.89
C LYS A 46 1.87 -7.43 0.78
N LYS A 47 0.68 -6.84 0.72
CA LYS A 47 -0.57 -7.59 0.60
C LYS A 47 -0.69 -8.26 -0.77
N LEU A 48 -0.30 -7.57 -1.85
CA LEU A 48 -0.25 -8.11 -3.22
C LEU A 48 0.76 -9.25 -3.39
N GLN A 49 1.83 -9.26 -2.59
CA GLN A 49 2.84 -10.33 -2.58
C GLN A 49 2.41 -11.56 -1.75
N CYS A 50 1.20 -11.56 -1.18
CA CYS A 50 0.71 -12.68 -0.39
C CYS A 50 0.10 -13.76 -1.31
N ASP A 51 0.52 -15.01 -1.13
CA ASP A 51 0.05 -16.15 -1.96
C ASP A 51 -1.47 -16.40 -1.88
N THR A 52 -2.13 -15.86 -0.87
CA THR A 52 -3.56 -16.08 -0.58
C THR A 52 -4.45 -14.93 -1.05
N ILE A 53 -3.95 -13.98 -1.83
CA ILE A 53 -4.76 -12.86 -2.32
C ILE A 53 -5.57 -13.27 -3.55
N ASP A 54 -6.86 -12.93 -3.58
CA ASP A 54 -7.71 -13.16 -4.75
C ASP A 54 -7.75 -11.92 -5.67
N LEU A 55 -8.27 -12.11 -6.89
CA LEU A 55 -8.36 -11.03 -7.88
C LEU A 55 -9.33 -9.91 -7.48
N ALA A 56 -10.33 -10.18 -6.66
CA ALA A 56 -11.28 -9.18 -6.19
C ALA A 56 -10.61 -8.25 -5.16
N ASP A 57 -9.83 -8.82 -4.24
CA ASP A 57 -8.98 -8.11 -3.29
C ASP A 57 -7.93 -7.26 -4.00
N VAL A 58 -7.25 -7.82 -5.03
CA VAL A 58 -6.30 -7.05 -5.86
C VAL A 58 -6.97 -5.83 -6.48
N ARG A 59 -8.15 -6.02 -7.07
CA ARG A 59 -8.90 -4.92 -7.71
C ARG A 59 -9.30 -3.86 -6.71
N LEU A 60 -9.80 -4.26 -5.54
CA LEU A 60 -10.19 -3.35 -4.47
C LEU A 60 -9.00 -2.52 -3.95
N LEU A 61 -7.82 -3.15 -3.80
CA LEU A 61 -6.59 -2.47 -3.42
C LEU A 61 -6.17 -1.44 -4.48
N PHE A 62 -6.20 -1.79 -5.76
CA PHE A 62 -5.86 -0.85 -6.84
C PHE A 62 -6.86 0.30 -6.96
N ASP A 63 -8.17 0.03 -6.86
CA ASP A 63 -9.19 1.08 -6.89
C ASP A 63 -9.00 2.07 -5.75
N SER A 64 -8.70 1.58 -4.53
CA SER A 64 -8.41 2.47 -3.39
C SER A 64 -7.14 3.29 -3.57
N VAL A 65 -6.10 2.72 -4.19
CA VAL A 65 -4.89 3.48 -4.53
C VAL A 65 -5.19 4.56 -5.56
N VAL A 66 -5.98 4.27 -6.59
CA VAL A 66 -6.35 5.26 -7.63
C VAL A 66 -7.22 6.38 -7.04
N GLU A 67 -8.11 6.05 -6.10
CA GLU A 67 -8.92 7.02 -5.37
C GLU A 67 -8.05 7.95 -4.51
N GLY A 68 -7.10 7.39 -3.75
CA GLY A 68 -6.19 8.17 -2.90
C GLY A 68 -5.08 8.90 -3.66
N TYR A 69 -4.68 8.39 -4.83
CA TYR A 69 -3.57 8.89 -5.64
C TYR A 69 -3.96 8.92 -7.12
N PRO A 70 -4.74 9.93 -7.56
CA PRO A 70 -5.23 10.00 -8.94
C PRO A 70 -4.14 9.97 -10.01
N CYS A 71 -2.92 10.42 -9.68
CA CYS A 71 -1.75 10.38 -10.56
C CYS A 71 -1.29 8.96 -10.96
N MET A 72 -1.78 7.91 -10.28
CA MET A 72 -1.47 6.50 -10.57
C MET A 72 -2.51 5.83 -11.47
N ARG A 73 -3.59 6.55 -11.86
CA ARG A 73 -4.71 5.97 -12.61
C ARG A 73 -4.28 5.30 -13.91
N ASP A 74 -3.38 5.93 -14.66
CA ASP A 74 -2.96 5.40 -15.96
C ASP A 74 -2.11 4.14 -15.86
N GLN A 75 -1.39 3.98 -14.74
CA GLN A 75 -0.54 2.83 -14.46
C GLN A 75 -1.31 1.66 -13.84
N LEU A 76 -2.47 1.91 -13.22
CA LEU A 76 -3.26 0.91 -12.50
C LEU A 76 -4.62 0.57 -13.15
N LYS A 77 -4.96 1.20 -14.28
CA LYS A 77 -6.17 0.87 -15.02
C LYS A 77 -6.13 -0.58 -15.53
N PRO A 78 -7.29 -1.24 -15.75
CA PRO A 78 -7.34 -2.63 -16.22
C PRO A 78 -6.55 -2.89 -17.52
N ASN A 79 -6.44 -1.87 -18.38
CA ASN A 79 -5.73 -1.93 -19.66
C ASN A 79 -4.36 -1.21 -19.60
N ALA A 80 -3.79 -1.03 -18.41
CA ALA A 80 -2.47 -0.44 -18.27
C ALA A 80 -1.44 -1.33 -18.97
N LYS A 81 -0.50 -0.71 -19.68
CA LYS A 81 0.59 -1.45 -20.32
C LYS A 81 1.42 -2.11 -19.21
N ILE A 82 1.38 -3.44 -19.16
CA ILE A 82 2.26 -4.21 -18.27
C ILE A 82 3.68 -3.98 -18.77
N VAL A 83 4.52 -3.43 -17.88
CA VAL A 83 5.93 -3.20 -18.19
C VAL A 83 6.64 -4.54 -18.16
N HIS A 84 6.74 -5.18 -19.32
CA HIS A 84 7.58 -6.36 -19.51
C HIS A 84 9.05 -5.96 -19.51
N PHE A 85 9.64 -5.88 -18.33
CA PHE A 85 11.07 -5.60 -18.17
C PHE A 85 11.70 -6.74 -17.39
N LEU A 86 12.22 -7.72 -18.14
CA LEU A 86 12.73 -9.00 -17.64
C LEU A 86 13.73 -8.84 -16.48
N VAL A 87 14.57 -7.81 -16.53
CA VAL A 87 15.56 -7.53 -15.47
C VAL A 87 14.89 -7.08 -14.17
N LEU A 88 13.85 -6.25 -14.25
CA LEU A 88 13.10 -5.79 -13.08
C LEU A 88 12.18 -6.87 -12.53
N GLU A 89 11.55 -7.66 -13.40
CA GLU A 89 10.77 -8.83 -12.99
C GLU A 89 11.67 -9.82 -12.23
N ALA A 90 12.83 -10.16 -12.79
CA ALA A 90 13.79 -11.04 -12.14
C ALA A 90 14.37 -10.46 -10.83
N ALA A 91 14.61 -9.15 -10.76
CA ALA A 91 15.13 -8.49 -9.56
C ALA A 91 14.05 -8.35 -8.46
N ALA A 92 12.80 -8.09 -8.83
CA ALA A 92 11.67 -7.97 -7.90
C ALA A 92 11.30 -9.34 -7.29
N VAL A 93 11.41 -10.43 -8.06
CA VAL A 93 11.13 -11.79 -7.61
C VAL A 93 12.19 -12.32 -6.63
N LYS A 94 13.43 -11.79 -6.65
CA LYS A 94 14.57 -12.39 -5.90
C LYS A 94 14.94 -11.78 -4.54
N ARG A 95 14.22 -10.78 -3.99
CA ARG A 95 14.65 -10.14 -2.71
C ARG A 95 13.55 -9.82 -1.70
N PHE A 96 12.55 -10.67 -1.62
CA PHE A 96 11.64 -10.66 -0.47
C PHE A 96 11.53 -12.09 0.05
N GLU A 97 12.57 -12.57 0.76
CA GLU A 97 12.33 -13.50 1.87
C GLU A 97 11.54 -12.72 2.94
N VAL A 98 10.29 -12.41 2.62
CA VAL A 98 9.32 -11.97 3.61
C VAL A 98 9.04 -13.22 4.40
N PRO A 99 9.14 -13.19 5.75
CA PRO A 99 8.60 -14.26 6.55
C PRO A 99 7.19 -14.51 6.03
N ARG A 100 6.91 -15.73 5.56
CA ARG A 100 5.58 -16.17 5.10
C ARG A 100 4.55 -15.41 5.90
N CYS A 101 3.55 -14.82 5.23
CA CYS A 101 2.49 -14.04 5.85
C CYS A 101 1.78 -14.90 6.92
N GLU A 102 2.37 -14.98 8.11
CA GLU A 102 1.83 -15.68 9.24
C GLU A 102 0.72 -14.78 9.72
N SER A 103 -0.49 -15.31 9.67
CA SER A 103 -1.72 -14.76 10.27
C SER A 103 -1.63 -14.70 11.80
N LYS A 104 -0.46 -14.39 12.37
CA LYS A 104 -0.26 -14.09 13.78
C LYS A 104 -0.86 -12.74 14.08
N ARG A 105 -2.12 -12.80 14.50
CA ARG A 105 -2.88 -11.72 15.14
C ARG A 105 -2.06 -11.13 16.29
N LYS A 106 -1.35 -10.04 16.06
CA LYS A 106 -1.15 -9.02 17.08
C LYS A 106 -2.15 -7.92 16.76
N ALA A 107 -2.99 -7.58 17.74
CA ALA A 107 -3.86 -6.41 17.70
C ALA A 107 -2.98 -5.16 17.57
N ARG A 108 -2.62 -4.83 16.34
CA ARG A 108 -2.05 -3.57 15.93
C ARG A 108 -3.11 -2.87 15.11
N GLU A 109 -3.08 -1.55 15.17
CA GLU A 109 -3.76 -0.68 14.22
C GLU A 109 -3.72 -1.30 12.81
N LYS A 110 -4.90 -1.55 12.25
CA LYS A 110 -5.04 -2.28 10.99
C LYS A 110 -4.26 -1.54 9.92
N ASP A 111 -3.40 -2.22 9.19
CA ASP A 111 -2.64 -1.57 8.12
C ASP A 111 -3.58 -1.14 6.98
N TYR A 112 -3.12 -0.19 6.16
CA TYR A 112 -3.95 0.44 5.13
C TYR A 112 -4.62 -0.58 4.19
N ALA A 113 -3.88 -1.61 3.75
CA ALA A 113 -4.44 -2.67 2.92
C ALA A 113 -5.52 -3.47 3.66
N THR A 114 -5.32 -3.85 4.92
CA THR A 114 -6.34 -4.54 5.71
C THR A 114 -7.59 -3.67 5.92
N GLN A 115 -7.42 -2.36 6.12
CA GLN A 115 -8.56 -1.44 6.24
C GLN A 115 -9.40 -1.42 4.96
N ILE A 116 -8.76 -1.39 3.78
CA ILE A 116 -9.44 -1.41 2.48
C ILE A 116 -10.27 -2.70 2.33
N LEU A 117 -9.67 -3.86 2.56
CA LEU A 117 -10.35 -5.15 2.37
C LEU A 117 -11.53 -5.33 3.34
N LEU A 118 -11.39 -4.87 4.58
CA LEU A 118 -12.49 -4.90 5.55
C LEU A 118 -13.63 -3.94 5.19
N ALA A 119 -13.31 -2.78 4.62
CA ALA A 119 -14.32 -1.85 4.14
C ALA A 119 -15.09 -2.42 2.93
N GLY A 120 -14.39 -3.12 2.03
CA GLY A 120 -14.99 -3.77 0.85
C GLY A 120 -15.95 -4.91 1.20
N THR A 121 -15.56 -5.80 2.11
CA THR A 121 -16.41 -6.93 2.54
C THR A 121 -17.73 -6.47 3.17
N SER A 122 -17.71 -5.34 3.91
CA SER A 122 -18.91 -4.73 4.48
C SER A 122 -19.86 -4.09 3.45
N LYS A 123 -19.34 -3.63 2.29
CA LYS A 123 -20.16 -3.12 1.18
C LYS A 123 -20.81 -4.26 0.40
N CYS A 124 -20.12 -5.38 0.19
CA CYS A 124 -20.68 -6.56 -0.46
C CYS A 124 -21.79 -7.23 0.37
N ALA A 125 -21.65 -7.27 1.71
CA ALA A 125 -22.71 -7.77 2.59
C ALA A 125 -24.03 -6.98 2.43
N LYS A 126 -23.95 -5.65 2.32
CA LYS A 126 -25.12 -4.78 2.11
C LYS A 126 -25.74 -4.96 0.71
N MET A 127 -24.93 -5.18 -0.33
CA MET A 127 -25.46 -5.45 -1.68
C MET A 127 -26.18 -6.81 -1.77
N VAL A 128 -25.69 -7.83 -1.06
CA VAL A 128 -26.36 -9.15 -0.99
C VAL A 128 -27.67 -9.05 -0.20
N GLU A 129 -27.68 -8.30 0.92
CA GLU A 129 -28.89 -8.11 1.73
C GLU A 129 -30.00 -7.36 0.97
N VAL A 130 -29.64 -6.29 0.24
CA VAL A 130 -30.59 -5.55 -0.62
C VAL A 130 -31.10 -6.41 -1.78
N SER A 131 -30.24 -7.26 -2.37
CA SER A 131 -30.64 -8.16 -3.45
C SER A 131 -31.57 -9.29 -2.98
N MET A 132 -31.35 -9.83 -1.77
CA MET A 132 -32.24 -10.82 -1.17
C MET A 132 -33.58 -10.20 -0.73
N ALA A 133 -33.58 -8.99 -0.18
CA ALA A 133 -34.80 -8.27 0.20
C ALA A 133 -35.70 -7.95 -1.01
N SER A 134 -35.12 -7.57 -2.15
CA SER A 134 -35.90 -7.36 -3.39
C SER A 134 -36.49 -8.64 -4.00
N ARG A 135 -35.92 -9.81 -3.71
CA ARG A 135 -36.48 -11.10 -4.17
C ARG A 135 -37.61 -11.62 -3.28
N ILE A 136 -37.60 -11.29 -1.99
CA ILE A 136 -38.67 -11.66 -1.05
C ILE A 136 -39.91 -10.77 -1.23
N ALA A 137 -39.75 -9.52 -1.66
CA ALA A 137 -40.87 -8.60 -1.90
C ALA A 137 -41.63 -8.82 -3.24
N LEU A 138 -41.21 -9.80 -4.05
CA LEU A 138 -41.84 -10.15 -5.34
C LEU A 138 -42.50 -11.55 -5.35
N CYS A 139 -42.59 -12.21 -4.19
CA CYS A 139 -43.44 -13.39 -3.95
C CYS A 139 -44.57 -13.00 -3.01
#